data_AF-A0A4V1RX37-F1
#
_entry.id   AF-A0A4V1RX37-F1
#
_cell.length_a   1.000
_cell.length_b   1.000
_cell.length_c   1.000
_cell.angle_alpha   90.00
_cell.angle_beta   90.00
_cell.angle_gamma   90.00
#
_symmetry.space_group_name_H-M   'P 1'
#
loop_
_entity.id
_entity.type
_entity.pdbx_description
1 polymer ?
#
loop_
_entity_poly.entity_id
_entity_poly.type
_entity_poly.pdbx_seq_one_letter_code
_entity_poly.pdbx_strand_id
1 'polypeptide(L)'
;MNLIVQAFLFRSKAKKIQEDEREGIDEAYERLCRLSEKEEGGIFTKAQATEEWREFSVLGKLHNLCIYSRSSTSIYNDFKAEIGRALPRDNDTRWNSWFRLIDVAIEKRAKFMDWIQENHAKIEKDALDHNDWNELGDIHAFLQVFHQIS
;
A
#
# COMPACT_ATOMS: atom_id res chain seq x y z
N MET A 1 -13.56 6.39 9.90
CA MET A 1 -12.82 5.12 9.85
C MET A 1 -12.87 4.48 11.24
N ASN A 2 -12.76 3.15 11.41
CA ASN A 2 -12.72 2.53 12.74
C ASN A 2 -11.32 2.75 13.36
N LEU A 3 -11.24 3.34 14.55
CA LEU A 3 -9.98 3.68 15.24
C LEU A 3 -9.06 2.47 15.47
N ILE A 4 -9.63 1.28 15.71
CA ILE A 4 -8.87 0.05 15.89
C ILE A 4 -8.22 -0.39 14.57
N VAL A 5 -8.94 -0.23 13.47
CA VAL A 5 -8.45 -0.57 12.13
C VAL A 5 -7.40 0.43 11.67
N GLN A 6 -7.58 1.71 12.00
CA GLN A 6 -6.52 2.72 11.84
C GLN A 6 -5.29 2.29 12.63
N ALA A 7 -5.40 2.19 13.96
CA ALA A 7 -4.26 1.87 14.82
C ALA A 7 -3.52 0.60 14.38
N PHE A 8 -4.21 -0.43 13.90
CA PHE A 8 -3.56 -1.63 13.36
C PHE A 8 -2.83 -1.38 12.04
N LEU A 9 -3.49 -0.77 11.05
CA LEU A 9 -2.88 -0.44 9.76
C LEU A 9 -1.70 0.54 9.92
N PHE A 10 -1.69 1.36 10.98
CA PHE A 10 -0.59 2.25 11.33
C PHE A 10 0.43 1.61 12.32
N ARG A 11 0.09 0.52 13.00
CA ARG A 11 1.03 -0.27 13.82
C ARG A 11 1.87 -1.22 12.98
N SER A 12 1.29 -1.81 11.93
CA SER A 12 2.09 -2.50 10.91
C SER A 12 3.09 -1.53 10.26
N LYS A 13 2.72 -0.25 10.09
CA LYS A 13 3.63 0.85 9.69
C LYS A 13 4.81 1.09 10.64
N ALA A 14 4.64 0.89 11.96
CA ALA A 14 5.69 1.16 12.96
C ALA A 14 6.64 -0.02 13.22
N LYS A 15 6.35 -1.24 12.74
CA LYS A 15 7.18 -2.43 13.01
C LYS A 15 8.56 -2.41 12.34
N LYS A 16 8.79 -1.52 11.37
CA LYS A 16 10.10 -1.30 10.72
C LYS A 16 10.99 -0.27 11.43
N ILE A 17 10.45 0.43 12.44
CA ILE A 17 11.18 1.36 13.32
C ILE A 17 11.59 0.61 14.60
N GLN A 18 12.40 -0.43 14.42
CA GLN A 18 13.36 -0.86 15.45
C GLN A 18 14.66 -0.89 14.68
N GLU A 19 15.45 0.19 14.71
CA GLU A 19 16.55 0.24 15.67
C GLU A 19 17.11 1.65 15.92
N ASP A 20 16.34 2.73 15.73
CA ASP A 20 16.75 4.05 16.22
C ASP A 20 15.53 4.99 16.34
N GLU A 21 15.51 5.75 17.42
CA GLU A 21 14.62 6.87 17.74
C GLU A 21 13.11 6.66 17.96
N ARG A 22 12.70 7.17 19.12
CA ARG A 22 11.36 7.24 19.68
C ARG A 22 10.45 8.22 18.90
N GLU A 23 10.18 8.00 17.62
CA GLU A 23 9.00 8.62 17.00
C GLU A 23 7.80 7.76 17.44
N GLY A 24 7.12 8.20 18.50
CA GLY A 24 5.96 7.49 19.05
C GLY A 24 4.90 7.30 17.96
N ILE A 25 4.17 6.19 18.01
CA ILE A 25 3.08 5.85 17.08
C ILE A 25 2.15 7.05 16.83
N ASP A 26 1.94 7.89 17.83
CA ASP A 26 1.13 9.12 17.79
C ASP A 26 1.76 10.25 16.95
N GLU A 27 3.09 10.38 16.96
CA GLU A 27 3.81 11.41 16.19
C GLU A 27 3.87 11.04 14.70
N ALA A 28 4.10 9.76 14.40
CA ALA A 28 3.97 9.21 13.05
C ALA A 28 2.52 9.36 12.52
N TYR A 29 1.52 9.17 13.39
CA TYR A 29 0.10 9.39 13.07
C TYR A 29 -0.20 10.86 12.72
N GLU A 30 0.25 11.81 13.53
CA GLU A 30 0.08 13.25 13.29
C GLU A 30 0.83 13.74 12.03
N ARG A 31 1.96 13.12 11.70
CA ARG A 31 2.70 13.43 10.47
C ARG A 31 1.94 12.97 9.23
N LEU A 32 1.39 11.76 9.25
CA LEU A 32 0.63 11.19 8.13
C LEU A 32 -0.70 11.91 7.89
N CYS A 33 -1.44 12.26 8.95
CA CYS A 33 -2.67 13.06 8.82
C CYS A 33 -2.37 14.39 8.11
N ARG A 34 -1.31 15.09 8.53
CA ARG A 34 -0.86 16.35 7.91
C ARG A 34 -0.43 16.22 6.45
N LEU A 35 0.08 15.07 6.02
CA LEU A 35 0.48 14.83 4.63
C LEU A 35 -0.73 14.55 3.74
N SER A 36 -1.68 13.75 4.21
CA SER A 36 -2.95 13.48 3.50
C SER A 36 -3.78 14.76 3.28
N GLU A 37 -3.76 15.68 4.24
CA GLU A 37 -4.42 16.99 4.15
C GLU A 37 -3.70 17.94 3.18
N LYS A 38 -2.38 17.76 2.95
CA LYS A 38 -1.57 18.61 2.07
C LYS A 38 -1.56 18.14 0.61
N GLU A 39 -1.81 16.87 0.33
CA GLU A 39 -1.98 16.38 -1.05
C GLU A 39 -3.18 17.02 -1.77
N GLU A 40 -4.18 17.53 -1.02
CA GLU A 40 -5.31 18.27 -1.59
C GLU A 40 -5.03 19.77 -1.83
N GLY A 41 -3.89 20.33 -1.39
CA GLY A 41 -3.69 21.79 -1.42
C GLY A 41 -2.27 22.36 -1.49
N GLY A 42 -1.21 21.54 -1.53
CA GLY A 42 0.18 22.00 -1.54
C GLY A 42 1.00 21.45 -2.71
N ILE A 43 2.00 22.20 -3.16
CA ILE A 43 3.00 21.76 -4.16
C ILE A 43 3.90 20.70 -3.50
N PHE A 44 3.38 19.49 -3.36
CA PHE A 44 4.12 18.31 -2.94
C PHE A 44 4.26 17.42 -4.17
N THR A 45 5.49 17.11 -4.58
CA THR A 45 5.68 16.39 -5.84
C THR A 45 5.29 14.92 -5.66
N LYS A 46 4.74 14.31 -6.72
CA LYS A 46 4.39 12.87 -6.73
C LYS A 46 5.54 11.98 -6.26
N ALA A 47 6.78 12.35 -6.56
CA ALA A 47 7.98 11.64 -6.13
C ALA A 47 8.24 11.77 -4.61
N GLN A 48 8.01 12.95 -4.02
CA GLN A 48 8.13 13.16 -2.58
C GLN A 48 7.04 12.41 -1.81
N ALA A 49 5.81 12.40 -2.32
CA ALA A 49 4.75 11.55 -1.78
C ALA A 49 5.13 10.07 -1.87
N THR A 50 5.56 9.62 -3.04
CA THR A 50 5.94 8.22 -3.25
C THR A 50 7.04 7.77 -2.27
N GLU A 51 8.07 8.59 -2.06
CA GLU A 51 9.18 8.26 -1.16
C GLU A 51 8.77 8.28 0.32
N GLU A 52 7.97 9.27 0.76
CA GLU A 52 7.46 9.28 2.13
C GLU A 52 6.53 8.08 2.37
N TRP A 53 5.56 7.81 1.48
CA TRP A 53 4.67 6.64 1.59
C TRP A 53 5.42 5.30 1.60
N ARG A 54 6.54 5.21 0.86
CA ARG A 54 7.41 4.04 0.77
C ARG A 54 8.20 3.78 2.05
N GLU A 55 8.61 4.82 2.78
CA GLU A 55 9.27 4.66 4.08
C GLU A 55 8.35 4.05 5.15
N PHE A 56 7.03 4.22 5.02
CA PHE A 56 6.10 3.92 6.11
C PHE A 56 5.48 2.51 6.14
N SER A 57 5.41 1.69 5.07
CA SER A 57 4.95 0.27 5.16
C SER A 57 4.89 -0.49 3.83
N VAL A 58 4.66 -1.82 3.91
CA VAL A 58 4.24 -2.66 2.78
C VAL A 58 2.98 -2.17 2.05
N LEU A 59 2.06 -1.50 2.76
CA LEU A 59 0.86 -0.93 2.16
C LEU A 59 1.21 0.24 1.23
N GLY A 60 2.20 1.06 1.57
CA GLY A 60 2.71 2.12 0.72
C GLY A 60 3.31 1.59 -0.58
N LYS A 61 4.12 0.54 -0.49
CA LYS A 61 4.63 -0.17 -1.69
C LYS A 61 3.48 -0.68 -2.56
N LEU A 62 2.48 -1.34 -1.96
CA LEU A 62 1.34 -1.88 -2.69
C LEU A 62 0.48 -0.77 -3.34
N HIS A 63 0.30 0.37 -2.68
CA HIS A 63 -0.34 1.55 -3.25
C HIS A 63 0.44 2.09 -4.45
N ASN A 64 1.76 2.24 -4.33
CA ASN A 64 2.61 2.71 -5.42
C ASN A 64 2.52 1.78 -6.64
N LEU A 65 2.48 0.46 -6.43
CA LEU A 65 2.24 -0.52 -7.49
C LEU A 65 0.84 -0.36 -8.11
N CYS A 66 -0.19 -0.11 -7.29
CA CYS A 66 -1.54 0.19 -7.75
C CYS A 66 -1.58 1.46 -8.64
N ILE A 67 -0.85 2.50 -8.27
CA ILE A 67 -0.71 3.73 -9.06
C ILE A 67 0.09 3.48 -10.34
N TYR A 68 1.20 2.75 -10.25
CA TYR A 68 2.06 2.44 -11.40
C TYR A 68 1.33 1.61 -12.45
N SER A 69 0.56 0.60 -12.04
CA SER A 69 -0.30 -0.18 -12.95
C SER A 69 -1.30 0.66 -13.75
N ARG A 70 -1.48 1.95 -13.41
CA ARG A 70 -2.38 2.90 -14.07
C ARG A 70 -1.65 4.12 -14.63
N SER A 71 -0.32 4.17 -14.60
CA SER A 71 0.41 5.37 -14.99
C SER A 71 0.32 5.68 -16.48
N SER A 72 -0.07 4.71 -17.31
CA SER A 72 -0.41 4.93 -18.72
C SER A 72 -1.45 3.92 -19.21
N THR A 73 -2.10 4.23 -20.33
CA THR A 73 -3.05 3.30 -20.98
C THR A 73 -2.39 1.99 -21.39
N SER A 74 -1.12 2.02 -21.84
CA SER A 74 -0.38 0.80 -22.19
C SER A 74 -0.17 -0.06 -20.96
N ILE A 75 0.46 0.50 -19.91
CA ILE A 75 0.78 -0.22 -18.68
C ILE A 75 -0.49 -0.82 -18.05
N TYR A 76 -1.59 -0.08 -18.08
CA TYR A 76 -2.88 -0.57 -17.57
C TYR A 76 -3.44 -1.75 -18.36
N ASN A 77 -3.33 -1.73 -19.68
CA ASN A 77 -3.80 -2.82 -20.52
C ASN A 77 -2.89 -4.05 -20.40
N ASP A 78 -1.57 -3.84 -20.37
CA ASP A 78 -0.57 -4.89 -20.20
C ASP A 78 -0.77 -5.59 -18.84
N PHE A 79 -0.86 -4.80 -17.77
CA PHE A 79 -1.17 -5.28 -16.42
C PHE A 79 -2.45 -6.12 -16.40
N LYS A 80 -3.54 -5.62 -16.99
CA LYS A 80 -4.81 -6.37 -17.03
C LYS A 80 -4.69 -7.67 -17.82
N ALA A 81 -3.93 -7.69 -18.91
CA ALA A 81 -3.76 -8.88 -19.73
C ALA A 81 -3.01 -9.98 -18.95
N GLU A 82 -1.98 -9.60 -18.20
CA GLU A 82 -1.18 -10.51 -17.40
C GLU A 82 -1.91 -11.00 -16.15
N ILE A 83 -2.41 -10.07 -15.33
CA ILE A 83 -3.06 -10.35 -14.05
C ILE A 83 -4.49 -10.89 -14.23
N GLY A 84 -5.14 -10.55 -15.35
CA GLY A 84 -6.52 -10.92 -15.70
C GLY A 84 -7.59 -9.99 -15.13
N ARG A 85 -7.21 -8.97 -14.34
CA ARG A 85 -8.09 -7.94 -13.79
C ARG A 85 -7.30 -6.70 -13.40
N ALA A 86 -7.98 -5.57 -13.28
CA ALA A 86 -7.40 -4.39 -12.65
C ALA A 86 -7.38 -4.54 -11.13
N LEU A 87 -6.38 -3.94 -10.47
CA LEU A 87 -6.41 -3.79 -9.00
C LEU A 87 -7.60 -2.92 -8.58
N PRO A 88 -8.29 -3.21 -7.48
CA PRO A 88 -9.19 -2.23 -6.89
C PRO A 88 -8.41 -0.97 -6.52
N ARG A 89 -8.92 0.21 -6.86
CA ARG A 89 -8.32 1.45 -6.37
C ARG A 89 -8.59 1.52 -4.88
N ASP A 90 -7.53 1.54 -4.08
CA ASP A 90 -7.62 1.85 -2.68
C ASP A 90 -7.97 3.32 -2.49
N ASN A 91 -8.71 3.58 -1.43
CA ASN A 91 -8.91 4.90 -0.86
C ASN A 91 -8.13 4.86 0.45
N ASP A 92 -7.09 5.66 0.52
CA ASP A 92 -6.12 5.70 1.62
C ASP A 92 -6.78 5.81 3.00
N THR A 93 -8.01 6.35 3.03
CA THR A 93 -8.82 6.55 4.24
C THR A 93 -9.85 5.43 4.54
N ARG A 94 -9.93 4.34 3.77
CA ARG A 94 -10.98 3.31 3.91
C ARG A 94 -10.44 1.88 3.88
N TRP A 95 -10.48 1.22 5.03
CA TRP A 95 -10.06 -0.17 5.21
C TRP A 95 -10.70 -1.17 4.24
N ASN A 96 -11.96 -0.98 3.85
CA ASN A 96 -12.63 -1.85 2.87
C ASN A 96 -11.94 -1.83 1.50
N SER A 97 -11.37 -0.68 1.12
CA SER A 97 -10.67 -0.54 -0.15
C SER A 97 -9.26 -1.12 -0.09
N TRP A 98 -8.57 -0.95 1.04
CA TRP A 98 -7.32 -1.66 1.35
C TRP A 98 -7.52 -3.18 1.35
N PHE A 99 -8.54 -3.68 2.04
CA PHE A 99 -8.86 -5.11 2.06
C PHE A 99 -9.01 -5.66 0.65
N ARG A 100 -9.84 -5.01 -0.19
CA ARG A 100 -10.04 -5.44 -1.59
C ARG A 100 -8.76 -5.38 -2.42
N LEU A 101 -7.93 -4.36 -2.23
CA LEU A 101 -6.66 -4.26 -2.94
C LEU A 101 -5.72 -5.43 -2.55
N ILE A 102 -5.56 -5.67 -1.25
CA ILE A 102 -4.71 -6.73 -0.71
C ILE A 102 -5.26 -8.10 -1.12
N ASP A 103 -6.58 -8.29 -1.08
CA ASP A 103 -7.25 -9.53 -1.47
C ASP A 103 -6.91 -9.92 -2.91
N VAL A 104 -6.98 -8.97 -3.85
CA VAL A 104 -6.60 -9.21 -5.25
C VAL A 104 -5.10 -9.46 -5.41
N ALA A 105 -4.26 -8.72 -4.67
CA ALA A 105 -2.81 -8.91 -4.72
C ALA A 105 -2.41 -10.32 -4.24
N ILE A 106 -3.03 -10.81 -3.15
CA ILE A 106 -2.81 -12.17 -2.62
C ILE A 106 -3.39 -13.22 -3.59
N GLU A 107 -4.63 -13.04 -4.08
CA GLU A 107 -5.28 -13.95 -5.02
C GLU A 107 -4.43 -14.17 -6.29
N LYS A 108 -3.76 -13.11 -6.76
CA LYS A 108 -2.97 -13.12 -8.00
C LYS A 108 -1.46 -13.12 -7.76
N ARG A 109 -0.98 -13.48 -6.55
CA ARG A 109 0.41 -13.31 -6.11
C ARG A 109 1.46 -13.73 -7.14
N ALA A 110 1.34 -14.93 -7.74
CA ALA A 110 2.32 -15.44 -8.70
C ALA A 110 2.47 -14.50 -9.91
N LYS A 111 1.36 -14.21 -10.59
CA LYS A 111 1.33 -13.29 -11.74
C LYS A 111 1.73 -11.87 -11.36
N PHE A 112 1.39 -11.45 -10.14
CA PHE A 112 1.75 -10.12 -9.64
C PHE A 112 3.25 -9.99 -9.40
N MET A 113 3.91 -11.05 -8.92
CA MET A 113 5.36 -11.11 -8.79
C MET A 113 6.05 -11.11 -10.14
N ASP A 114 5.54 -11.86 -11.12
CA ASP A 114 6.06 -11.87 -12.49
C ASP A 114 6.03 -10.44 -13.08
N TRP A 115 4.88 -9.77 -13.00
CA TRP A 115 4.73 -8.38 -13.45
C TRP A 115 5.69 -7.41 -12.73
N ILE A 116 5.87 -7.54 -11.41
CA ILE A 116 6.83 -6.73 -10.64
C ILE A 116 8.26 -6.94 -11.16
N GLN A 117 8.62 -8.20 -11.45
CA GLN A 117 9.95 -8.53 -11.95
C GLN A 117 10.18 -7.95 -13.36
N GLU A 118 9.20 -8.05 -14.25
CA GLU A 118 9.26 -7.49 -15.61
C GLU A 118 9.39 -5.96 -15.59
N ASN A 119 8.78 -5.31 -14.60
CA ASN A 119 8.76 -3.85 -14.46
C ASN A 119 9.74 -3.34 -13.39
N HIS A 120 10.69 -4.17 -12.96
CA HIS A 120 11.58 -3.87 -11.82
C HIS A 120 12.34 -2.55 -11.99
N ALA A 121 12.77 -2.19 -13.21
CA ALA A 121 13.48 -0.94 -13.46
C ALA A 121 12.65 0.33 -13.20
N LYS A 122 11.32 0.23 -13.18
CA LYS A 122 10.40 1.35 -12.90
C LYS A 122 9.81 1.30 -11.50
N ILE A 123 9.62 0.09 -10.97
CA ILE A 123 9.08 -0.17 -9.63
C ILE A 123 10.17 0.00 -8.56
N GLU A 124 11.36 -0.52 -8.85
CA GLU A 124 12.58 -0.42 -8.05
C GLU A 124 12.33 -0.69 -6.55
N LYS A 125 12.28 0.34 -5.71
CA LYS A 125 12.11 0.21 -4.26
C LYS A 125 10.71 -0.24 -3.82
N ASP A 126 9.70 -0.19 -4.69
CA ASP A 126 8.33 -0.65 -4.39
C ASP A 126 8.14 -2.15 -4.68
N ALA A 127 9.19 -2.86 -5.13
CA ALA A 127 9.12 -4.30 -5.32
C ALA A 127 8.83 -4.99 -3.98
N LEU A 128 7.84 -5.88 -3.99
CA LEU A 128 7.41 -6.64 -2.80
C LEU A 128 8.30 -7.87 -2.64
N ASP A 129 9.02 -7.93 -1.53
CA ASP A 129 9.83 -9.08 -1.15
C ASP A 129 9.02 -10.13 -0.36
N HIS A 130 9.68 -11.21 0.06
CA HIS A 130 9.01 -12.28 0.81
C HIS A 130 8.38 -11.80 2.13
N ASN A 131 9.04 -10.90 2.85
CA ASN A 131 8.55 -10.38 4.12
C ASN A 131 7.35 -9.46 3.90
N ASP A 132 7.41 -8.63 2.86
CA ASP A 132 6.29 -7.79 2.44
C ASP A 132 5.02 -8.64 2.20
N TRP A 133 5.14 -9.76 1.45
CA TRP A 133 4.00 -10.66 1.22
C TRP A 133 3.44 -11.30 2.49
N ASN A 134 4.30 -11.63 3.46
CA ASN A 134 3.86 -12.17 4.75
C ASN A 134 3.10 -11.10 5.55
N GLU A 135 3.61 -9.87 5.59
CA GLU A 135 2.95 -8.75 6.26
C GLU A 135 1.60 -8.39 5.60
N LEU A 136 1.50 -8.45 4.27
CA LEU A 136 0.22 -8.31 3.57
C LEU A 136 -0.79 -9.39 3.96
N GLY A 137 -0.33 -10.63 4.18
CA GLY A 137 -1.16 -11.72 4.69
C GLY A 137 -1.70 -11.45 6.10
N ASP A 138 -0.84 -10.98 7.00
CA ASP A 138 -1.25 -10.59 8.36
C ASP A 138 -2.29 -9.46 8.35
N ILE A 139 -2.09 -8.46 7.50
CA ILE A 139 -3.03 -7.33 7.35
C ILE A 139 -4.35 -7.79 6.75
N HIS A 140 -4.32 -8.66 5.72
CA HIS A 140 -5.52 -9.22 5.11
C HIS A 140 -6.37 -9.98 6.13
N ALA A 141 -5.75 -10.89 6.90
CA ALA A 141 -6.43 -11.68 7.92
C ALA A 141 -7.09 -10.79 9.00
N PHE A 142 -6.39 -9.73 9.43
CA PHE A 142 -6.95 -8.77 10.36
C PHE A 142 -8.15 -8.01 9.78
N LEU A 143 -8.03 -7.50 8.55
CA LEU A 143 -9.09 -6.74 7.89
C LEU A 143 -10.31 -7.60 7.54
N GLN A 144 -10.12 -8.88 7.26
CA GLN A 144 -11.19 -9.82 6.95
C GLN A 144 -12.25 -9.89 8.06
N VAL A 145 -11.84 -9.81 9.33
CA VAL A 145 -12.74 -9.81 10.48
C VAL A 145 -13.74 -8.66 10.40
N PHE A 146 -13.31 -7.49 9.95
CA PHE A 146 -14.17 -6.32 9.81
C PHE A 146 -15.01 -6.37 8.53
N HIS A 147 -14.51 -7.01 7.47
CA HIS A 147 -15.24 -7.17 6.22
C HIS A 147 -16.46 -8.08 6.36
N GLN A 148 -16.35 -9.17 7.13
CA GLN A 148 -17.43 -10.14 7.33
C GLN A 148 -18.60 -9.63 8.20
N ILE A 149 -18.38 -8.57 8.97
CA ILE A 149 -19.36 -8.01 9.91
C ILE A 149 -20.05 -6.74 9.34
N SER A 150 -19.59 -6.25 8.19
CA SER A 150 -20.10 -5.05 7.50
C SER A 150 -21.14 -5.37 6.45
#